data_AF-A0A2P6QDR3-F1
#
_entry.id   AF-A0A2P6QDR3-F1
#
_cell.length_a   1.000
_cell.length_b   1.000
_cell.length_c   1.000
_cell.angle_alpha   90.00
_cell.angle_beta   90.00
_cell.angle_gamma   90.00
#
_symmetry.space_group_name_H-M   'P 1'
#
loop_
_entity.id
_entity.type
_entity.pdbx_description
1 polymer ?
#
loop_
_entity_poly.entity_id
_entity_poly.type
_entity_poly.pdbx_seq_one_letter_code
_entity_poly.pdbx_strand_id
1 'polypeptide(L)'
;MFSHSHSRTFHARKSRTVLGPALFHTIGHISACVSFSKVAVSFTHVIKSAEPVFSVVFSSFLGETYPIQVWLSILPIVMGCSLAAVTEVTFNLQGLWGALISNVGFVLRNIYSKQSLQSFKEVDGLNLYGCISIISLFYLFPVAVLVEGSQWVQGYHRAIASVGEPSTFYFWVLLSGVFYHLYNQSSYQALD
;
A
#
# COMPACT_ATOMS: atom_id res chain seq x y z
N MET A 1 27.34 10.71 -29.74
CA MET A 1 27.11 9.34 -29.26
C MET A 1 27.19 9.20 -27.73
N PHE A 2 28.00 10.00 -27.01
CA PHE A 2 28.10 9.96 -25.53
C PHE A 2 26.87 10.50 -24.76
N SER A 3 26.20 11.55 -25.25
CA SER A 3 25.00 12.12 -24.58
C SER A 3 23.80 11.16 -24.57
N HIS A 4 23.64 10.36 -25.63
CA HIS A 4 22.54 9.39 -25.74
C HIS A 4 22.73 8.15 -24.84
N SER A 5 23.99 7.75 -24.59
CA SER A 5 24.33 6.68 -23.63
C SER A 5 24.03 7.12 -22.20
N HIS A 6 24.38 8.36 -21.83
CA HIS A 6 24.14 8.88 -20.49
C HIS A 6 22.64 9.02 -20.16
N SER A 7 21.86 9.52 -21.13
CA SER A 7 20.40 9.60 -21.01
C SER A 7 19.75 8.21 -20.81
N ARG A 8 20.21 7.18 -21.53
CA ARG A 8 19.71 5.81 -21.38
C ARG A 8 20.10 5.20 -20.02
N THR A 9 21.31 5.44 -19.52
CA THR A 9 21.73 4.98 -18.19
C THR A 9 20.99 5.69 -17.05
N PHE A 10 20.64 6.96 -17.22
CA PHE A 10 19.85 7.74 -16.26
C PHE A 10 18.39 7.24 -16.20
N HIS A 11 17.75 7.03 -17.37
CA HIS A 11 16.41 6.46 -17.45
C HIS A 11 16.35 5.02 -16.90
N ALA A 12 17.39 4.21 -17.17
CA ALA A 12 17.48 2.85 -16.62
C ALA A 12 17.68 2.82 -15.09
N ARG A 13 18.42 3.79 -14.53
CA ARG A 13 18.57 3.95 -13.06
C ARG A 13 17.28 4.44 -12.41
N LYS A 14 16.64 5.47 -12.98
CA LYS A 14 15.35 6.02 -12.54
C LYS A 14 14.23 4.97 -12.58
N SER A 15 14.22 4.12 -13.62
CA SER A 15 13.28 3.00 -13.74
C SER A 15 13.52 1.95 -12.65
N ARG A 16 14.77 1.60 -12.32
CA ARG A 16 15.06 0.62 -11.25
C ARG A 16 14.67 1.10 -9.85
N THR A 17 14.73 2.40 -9.58
CA THR A 17 14.37 2.95 -8.26
C THR A 17 12.88 2.96 -7.97
N VAL A 18 12.00 2.93 -8.99
CA VAL A 18 10.54 2.88 -8.79
C VAL A 18 9.97 1.45 -8.74
N LEU A 19 10.71 0.45 -9.25
CA LEU A 19 10.25 -0.95 -9.25
C LEU A 19 10.08 -1.52 -7.84
N GLY A 20 10.99 -1.20 -6.91
CA GLY A 20 10.91 -1.62 -5.52
C GLY A 20 9.70 -1.04 -4.79
N PRO A 21 9.55 0.31 -4.74
CA PRO A 21 8.35 0.95 -4.20
C PRO A 21 7.04 0.45 -4.81
N ALA A 22 6.99 0.21 -6.13
CA ALA A 22 5.82 -0.35 -6.79
C ALA A 22 5.50 -1.78 -6.34
N LEU A 23 6.51 -2.63 -6.15
CA LEU A 23 6.31 -3.98 -5.62
C LEU A 23 5.73 -3.94 -4.21
N PHE A 24 6.32 -3.12 -3.33
CA PHE A 24 5.85 -2.98 -1.95
C PHE A 24 4.47 -2.34 -1.86
N HIS A 25 4.16 -1.38 -2.74
CA HIS A 25 2.82 -0.82 -2.88
C HIS A 25 1.80 -1.89 -3.27
N THR A 26 2.14 -2.74 -4.25
CA THR A 26 1.28 -3.84 -4.72
C THR A 26 1.02 -4.85 -3.60
N ILE A 27 2.06 -5.30 -2.91
CA ILE A 27 1.94 -6.22 -1.75
C ILE A 27 1.06 -5.58 -0.69
N GLY A 28 1.34 -4.33 -0.33
CA GLY A 28 0.59 -3.60 0.69
C GLY A 28 -0.90 -3.49 0.34
N HIS A 29 -1.21 -3.17 -0.91
CA HIS A 29 -2.58 -3.03 -1.38
C HIS A 29 -3.34 -4.36 -1.43
N ILE A 30 -2.75 -5.42 -2.00
CA ILE A 30 -3.37 -6.74 -2.04
C ILE A 30 -3.66 -7.24 -0.62
N SER A 31 -2.69 -7.17 0.28
CA SER A 31 -2.87 -7.64 1.66
C SER A 31 -3.93 -6.83 2.43
N ALA A 32 -4.03 -5.52 2.17
CA ALA A 32 -5.11 -4.70 2.73
C ALA A 32 -6.49 -5.11 2.19
N CYS A 33 -6.62 -5.36 0.88
CA CYS A 33 -7.87 -5.84 0.29
C CYS A 33 -8.28 -7.23 0.83
N VAL A 34 -7.30 -8.14 1.02
CA VAL A 34 -7.55 -9.42 1.67
C VAL A 34 -8.08 -9.20 3.09
N SER A 35 -7.51 -8.27 3.86
CA SER A 35 -8.03 -7.92 5.19
C SER A 35 -9.47 -7.41 5.12
N PHE A 36 -9.77 -6.45 4.23
CA PHE A 36 -11.13 -5.94 4.06
C PHE A 36 -12.16 -7.02 3.67
N SER A 37 -11.72 -8.12 3.04
CA SER A 37 -12.60 -9.25 2.71
C SER A 37 -12.85 -10.23 3.87
N LYS A 38 -12.08 -10.13 4.97
CA LYS A 38 -12.04 -11.14 6.05
C LYS A 38 -12.50 -10.62 7.41
N VAL A 39 -12.39 -9.32 7.64
CA VAL A 39 -12.70 -8.65 8.91
C VAL A 39 -13.39 -7.32 8.65
N ALA A 40 -13.96 -6.70 9.69
CA ALA A 40 -14.49 -5.35 9.58
C ALA A 40 -13.45 -4.35 9.03
N VAL A 41 -13.91 -3.45 8.15
CA VAL A 41 -13.07 -2.40 7.56
C VAL A 41 -12.46 -1.51 8.65
N SER A 42 -13.25 -1.17 9.67
CA SER A 42 -12.78 -0.43 10.85
C SER A 42 -11.63 -1.14 11.57
N PHE A 43 -11.76 -2.45 11.82
CA PHE A 43 -10.70 -3.25 12.45
C PHE A 43 -9.42 -3.27 11.61
N THR A 44 -9.55 -3.43 10.28
CA THR A 44 -8.41 -3.35 9.37
C THR A 44 -7.68 -2.01 9.52
N HIS A 45 -8.41 -0.89 9.58
CA HIS A 45 -7.80 0.44 9.77
C HIS A 45 -7.17 0.60 11.17
N VAL A 46 -7.74 0.00 12.21
CA VAL A 46 -7.13 0.00 13.55
C VAL A 46 -5.78 -0.73 13.52
N ILE A 47 -5.70 -1.93 12.95
CA ILE A 47 -4.41 -2.65 12.85
C ILE A 47 -3.44 -1.92 11.92
N LYS A 48 -3.93 -1.30 10.86
CA LYS A 48 -3.10 -0.50 9.96
C LYS A 48 -2.52 0.76 10.62
N SER A 49 -3.13 1.25 11.70
CA SER A 49 -2.56 2.36 12.48
C SER A 49 -1.24 1.99 13.17
N ALA A 50 -0.88 0.69 13.24
CA ALA A 50 0.42 0.23 13.71
C ALA A 50 1.57 0.44 12.70
N GLU A 51 1.31 1.06 11.53
CA GLU A 51 2.36 1.42 10.55
C GLU A 51 3.61 2.08 11.17
N PRO A 52 3.50 3.04 12.14
CA PRO A 52 4.66 3.67 12.76
C PRO A 52 5.59 2.68 13.48
N VAL A 53 5.06 1.58 14.03
CA VAL A 53 5.87 0.54 14.68
C VAL A 53 6.84 -0.09 13.69
N PHE A 54 6.31 -0.50 12.54
CA PHE A 54 7.12 -1.07 11.46
C PHE A 54 8.07 -0.02 10.87
N SER A 55 7.63 1.24 10.74
CA SER A 55 8.46 2.34 10.24
C SER A 55 9.72 2.55 11.08
N VAL A 56 9.57 2.64 12.40
CA VAL A 56 10.70 2.80 13.32
C VAL A 56 11.63 1.59 13.28
N VAL A 57 11.08 0.37 13.30
CA VAL A 57 11.86 -0.87 13.27
C VAL A 57 12.68 -1.00 11.99
N PHE A 58 12.05 -0.86 10.82
CA PHE A 58 12.75 -1.00 9.53
C PHE A 58 13.74 0.13 9.29
N SER A 59 13.39 1.37 9.63
CA SER A 59 14.32 2.49 9.49
C SER A 59 15.53 2.35 10.42
N SER A 60 15.33 1.80 11.63
CA SER A 60 16.44 1.51 12.56
C SER A 60 17.38 0.44 12.04
N PHE A 61 16.86 -0.61 11.38
CA PHE A 61 17.70 -1.60 10.69
C PHE A 61 18.50 -1.01 9.53
N LEU A 62 18.05 0.11 8.95
CA LEU A 62 18.76 0.85 7.91
C LEU A 62 19.73 1.91 8.46
N GLY A 63 19.86 2.02 9.80
CA GLY A 63 20.84 2.89 10.47
C GLY A 63 20.27 4.18 11.06
N GLU A 64 18.96 4.42 10.97
CA GLU A 64 18.32 5.57 11.63
C GLU A 64 18.24 5.35 13.14
N THR A 65 18.55 6.37 13.94
CA THR A 65 18.45 6.29 15.40
C THR A 65 17.30 7.15 15.90
N TYR A 66 16.45 6.57 16.74
CA TYR A 66 15.32 7.26 17.35
C TYR A 66 15.53 7.43 18.86
N PRO A 67 15.10 8.56 19.45
CA PRO A 67 15.19 8.77 20.88
C PRO A 67 14.23 7.82 21.62
N ILE A 68 14.53 7.52 22.90
CA ILE A 68 13.78 6.54 23.70
C ILE A 68 12.27 6.82 23.76
N GLN A 69 11.87 8.09 23.67
CA GLN A 69 10.47 8.51 23.65
C GLN A 69 9.69 7.93 22.46
N VAL A 70 10.33 7.74 21.29
CA VAL A 70 9.72 7.12 20.11
C VAL A 70 9.53 5.62 20.33
N TRP A 71 10.49 4.95 20.99
CA TRP A 71 10.34 3.55 21.37
C TRP A 71 9.26 3.34 22.44
N LEU A 72 9.15 4.26 23.39
CA LEU A 72 8.09 4.23 24.40
C LEU A 72 6.70 4.50 23.79
N SER A 73 6.59 5.33 22.75
CA SER A 73 5.31 5.59 22.07
C SER A 73 4.81 4.40 21.25
N ILE A 74 5.68 3.45 20.89
CA ILE A 74 5.27 2.17 20.27
C ILE A 74 4.43 1.33 21.23
N LEU A 75 4.69 1.39 22.54
CA LEU A 75 3.96 0.58 23.53
C LEU A 75 2.44 0.83 23.51
N PRO A 76 1.92 2.07 23.64
CA PRO A 76 0.48 2.30 23.57
C PRO A 76 -0.12 1.97 22.19
N ILE A 77 0.63 2.08 21.09
CA ILE A 77 0.16 1.68 19.76
C ILE A 77 -0.08 0.17 19.71
N VAL A 78 0.91 -0.62 20.17
CA VAL A 78 0.80 -2.09 20.20
C VAL A 78 -0.29 -2.53 21.17
N MET A 79 -0.40 -1.91 22.34
CA MET A 79 -1.46 -2.21 23.31
C MET A 79 -2.85 -1.90 22.72
N GLY A 80 -3.03 -0.75 22.06
CA GLY A 80 -4.29 -0.38 21.42
C GLY A 80 -4.70 -1.34 20.31
N CYS A 81 -3.76 -1.72 19.44
CA CYS A 81 -4.02 -2.70 18.37
C CYS A 81 -4.31 -4.10 18.93
N SER A 82 -3.60 -4.51 19.99
CA SER A 82 -3.81 -5.80 20.64
C SER A 82 -5.17 -5.87 21.32
N LEU A 83 -5.56 -4.80 22.04
CA LEU A 83 -6.88 -4.71 22.66
C LEU A 83 -7.99 -4.77 21.62
N ALA A 84 -7.87 -4.01 20.53
CA ALA A 84 -8.82 -4.04 19.43
C ALA A 84 -8.96 -5.45 18.82
N ALA A 85 -7.86 -6.17 18.65
CA ALA A 85 -7.86 -7.54 18.14
C ALA A 85 -8.57 -8.53 19.09
N VAL A 86 -8.37 -8.39 20.40
CA VAL A 86 -9.04 -9.23 21.41
C VAL A 86 -10.55 -8.97 21.46
N THR A 87 -10.98 -7.73 21.20
CA THR A 87 -12.40 -7.34 21.28
C THR A 87 -13.14 -7.41 19.95
N GLU A 88 -12.48 -7.79 18.86
CA GLU A 88 -13.08 -7.77 17.52
C GLU A 88 -14.06 -8.94 17.33
N VAL A 89 -15.33 -8.63 17.04
CA VAL A 89 -16.39 -9.63 16.87
C VAL A 89 -16.20 -10.43 15.58
N THR A 90 -15.70 -9.79 14.53
CA THR A 90 -15.43 -10.43 13.23
C THR A 90 -13.98 -10.91 13.09
N PHE A 91 -13.33 -11.24 14.21
CA PHE A 91 -11.90 -11.54 14.21
C PHE A 91 -11.57 -12.71 13.27
N ASN A 92 -10.60 -12.48 12.39
CA ASN A 92 -10.08 -13.50 11.49
C ASN A 92 -8.56 -13.35 11.41
N LEU A 93 -7.84 -14.45 11.67
CA LEU A 93 -6.38 -14.44 11.70
C LEU A 93 -5.76 -14.09 10.33
N GLN A 94 -6.36 -14.54 9.22
CA GLN A 94 -5.92 -14.17 7.87
C GLN A 94 -6.13 -12.68 7.61
N GLY A 95 -7.23 -12.11 8.11
CA GLY A 95 -7.48 -10.66 8.03
C GLY A 95 -6.46 -9.87 8.83
N LEU A 96 -6.19 -10.27 10.08
CA LEU A 96 -5.16 -9.66 10.93
C LEU A 96 -3.79 -9.67 10.23
N TRP A 97 -3.34 -10.82 9.73
CA TRP A 97 -2.08 -10.92 9.01
C TRP A 97 -2.07 -10.08 7.73
N GLY A 98 -3.18 -10.04 6.98
CA GLY A 98 -3.32 -9.17 5.81
C GLY A 98 -3.10 -7.69 6.17
N ALA A 99 -3.70 -7.23 7.27
CA ALA A 99 -3.50 -5.86 7.75
C ALA A 99 -2.04 -5.60 8.18
N LEU A 100 -1.40 -6.51 8.93
CA LEU A 100 0.00 -6.37 9.37
C LEU A 100 0.99 -6.41 8.18
N ILE A 101 0.81 -7.33 7.23
CA ILE A 101 1.61 -7.38 6.00
C ILE A 101 1.43 -6.09 5.21
N SER A 102 0.22 -5.52 5.19
CA SER A 102 -0.01 -4.24 4.52
C SER A 102 0.81 -3.10 5.12
N ASN A 103 0.99 -3.07 6.44
CA ASN A 103 1.86 -2.08 7.09
C ASN A 103 3.31 -2.25 6.66
N VAL A 104 3.81 -3.49 6.61
CA VAL A 104 5.18 -3.75 6.13
C VAL A 104 5.35 -3.28 4.68
N GLY A 105 4.42 -3.63 3.79
CA GLY A 105 4.44 -3.19 2.39
C GLY A 105 4.41 -1.66 2.26
N PHE A 106 3.51 -0.98 2.96
CA PHE A 106 3.42 0.48 2.88
C PHE A 106 4.62 1.19 3.52
N VAL A 107 5.17 0.69 4.62
CA VAL A 107 6.42 1.22 5.21
C VAL A 107 7.58 1.10 4.26
N LEU A 108 7.81 -0.09 3.68
CA LEU A 108 8.91 -0.30 2.74
C LEU A 108 8.73 0.57 1.50
N ARG A 109 7.50 0.68 0.97
CA ARG A 109 7.16 1.65 -0.08
C ARG A 109 7.59 3.06 0.33
N ASN A 110 7.21 3.53 1.51
CA ASN A 110 7.48 4.89 1.96
C ASN A 110 8.99 5.15 2.14
N ILE A 111 9.73 4.21 2.75
CA ILE A 111 11.18 4.31 2.95
C ILE A 111 11.90 4.40 1.60
N TYR A 112 11.64 3.47 0.68
CA TYR A 112 12.30 3.46 -0.62
C TYR A 112 11.86 4.60 -1.53
N SER A 113 10.62 5.07 -1.42
CA SER A 113 10.16 6.27 -2.12
C SER A 113 10.89 7.52 -1.62
N LYS A 114 11.05 7.67 -0.30
CA LYS A 114 11.82 8.79 0.29
C LYS A 114 13.27 8.78 -0.18
N GLN A 115 13.93 7.62 -0.18
CA GLN A 115 15.30 7.47 -0.71
C GLN A 115 15.38 7.83 -2.20
N SER A 116 14.35 7.48 -2.99
CA SER A 116 14.27 7.80 -4.42
C SER A 116 14.13 9.31 -4.66
N LEU A 117 13.26 9.99 -3.90
CA LEU A 117 13.07 11.45 -3.98
C LEU A 117 14.36 12.21 -3.60
N GLN A 118 15.05 11.76 -2.55
CA GLN A 118 16.34 12.33 -2.14
C GLN A 118 17.44 12.15 -3.20
N SER A 119 17.42 11.02 -3.91
CA SER A 119 18.42 10.69 -4.94
C SER A 119 18.16 11.38 -6.28
N PHE A 120 16.91 11.74 -6.58
CA PHE A 120 16.49 12.31 -7.86
C PHE A 120 15.59 13.54 -7.66
N LYS A 121 16.20 14.70 -7.39
CA LYS A 121 15.47 15.97 -7.15
C LYS A 121 14.62 16.48 -8.34
N GLU A 122 14.78 15.91 -9.53
CA GLU A 122 13.98 16.23 -10.72
C GLU A 122 12.63 15.50 -10.74
N VAL A 123 12.37 14.61 -9.78
CA VAL A 123 11.12 13.86 -9.65
C VAL A 123 10.39 14.36 -8.42
N ASP A 124 9.21 14.93 -8.62
CA ASP A 124 8.28 15.25 -7.53
C ASP A 124 7.51 13.99 -7.09
N GLY A 125 6.96 14.02 -5.88
CA GLY A 125 6.17 12.94 -5.30
C GLY A 125 4.98 12.56 -6.17
N LEU A 126 4.41 13.52 -6.91
CA LEU A 126 3.26 13.30 -7.79
C LEU A 126 3.62 12.42 -8.99
N ASN A 127 4.71 12.74 -9.71
CA ASN A 127 5.18 11.89 -10.80
C ASN A 127 5.70 10.55 -10.28
N LEU A 128 6.34 10.52 -9.10
CA LEU A 128 6.79 9.29 -8.48
C LEU A 128 5.62 8.34 -8.20
N TYR A 129 4.57 8.82 -7.55
CA TYR A 129 3.38 8.02 -7.28
C TYR A 129 2.67 7.58 -8.56
N GLY A 130 2.57 8.46 -9.57
CA GLY A 130 2.03 8.10 -10.88
C GLY A 130 2.74 6.91 -11.50
N CYS A 131 4.08 6.93 -11.52
CA CYS A 131 4.89 5.79 -11.99
C CYS A 131 4.67 4.53 -11.14
N ILE A 132 4.65 4.67 -9.81
CA ILE A 132 4.41 3.55 -8.88
C ILE A 132 3.06 2.90 -9.14
N SER A 133 2.00 3.68 -9.32
CA SER A 133 0.64 3.20 -9.56
C SER A 133 0.55 2.44 -10.89
N ILE A 134 1.17 2.95 -11.96
CA ILE A 134 1.17 2.29 -13.28
C ILE A 134 1.93 0.96 -13.21
N ILE A 135 3.12 0.95 -12.61
CA ILE A 135 3.92 -0.29 -12.49
C ILE A 135 3.20 -1.31 -11.60
N SER A 136 2.56 -0.85 -10.51
CA SER A 136 1.80 -1.72 -9.60
C SER A 136 0.63 -2.40 -10.30
N LEU A 137 -0.01 -1.74 -11.27
CA LEU A 137 -1.03 -2.38 -12.11
C LEU A 137 -0.45 -3.59 -12.86
N PHE A 138 0.74 -3.47 -13.43
CA PHE A 138 1.40 -4.58 -14.14
C PHE A 138 1.83 -5.73 -13.20
N TYR A 139 2.13 -5.44 -11.93
CA TYR A 139 2.39 -6.48 -10.94
C TYR A 139 1.09 -7.14 -10.44
N LEU A 140 0.05 -6.35 -10.23
CA LEU A 140 -1.24 -6.81 -9.72
C LEU A 140 -1.99 -7.66 -10.75
N PHE A 141 -2.02 -7.23 -12.01
CA PHE A 141 -2.82 -7.86 -13.06
C PHE A 141 -2.59 -9.37 -13.23
N PRO A 142 -1.34 -9.88 -13.40
CA PRO A 142 -1.12 -11.32 -13.54
C PRO A 142 -1.52 -12.09 -12.28
N VAL A 143 -1.29 -11.54 -11.08
CA VAL A 143 -1.69 -12.17 -9.82
C VAL A 143 -3.21 -12.26 -9.73
N ALA A 144 -3.93 -11.20 -10.08
CA ALA A 144 -5.38 -11.16 -10.06
C ALA A 144 -5.99 -12.20 -11.03
N VAL A 145 -5.45 -12.32 -12.24
CA VAL A 145 -5.89 -13.33 -13.22
C VAL A 145 -5.64 -14.75 -12.71
N LEU A 146 -4.46 -15.03 -12.16
CA LEU A 146 -4.09 -16.38 -11.71
C LEU A 146 -4.84 -16.82 -10.45
N VAL A 147 -5.06 -15.91 -9.50
CA VAL A 147 -5.67 -16.25 -8.20
C VAL A 147 -7.20 -16.19 -8.27
N GLU A 148 -7.77 -15.19 -8.94
CA GLU A 148 -9.21 -14.89 -8.87
C GLU A 148 -9.90 -14.94 -10.23
N GLY A 149 -9.17 -15.09 -11.34
CA GLY A 149 -9.75 -14.98 -12.70
C GLY A 149 -10.91 -15.93 -12.95
N SER A 150 -10.87 -17.15 -12.41
CA SER A 150 -11.98 -18.12 -12.52
C SER A 150 -13.25 -17.67 -11.80
N GLN A 151 -13.13 -16.79 -10.81
CA GLN A 151 -14.22 -16.31 -9.97
C GLN A 151 -14.81 -14.98 -10.44
N TRP A 152 -14.20 -14.28 -11.40
CA TRP A 152 -14.60 -12.93 -11.79
C TRP A 152 -16.05 -12.85 -12.29
N VAL A 153 -16.48 -13.75 -13.17
CA VAL A 153 -17.85 -13.77 -13.69
C VAL A 153 -18.86 -14.00 -12.57
N GLN A 154 -18.62 -14.99 -11.72
CA GLN A 154 -19.51 -15.29 -10.60
C GLN A 154 -19.52 -14.17 -9.55
N GLY A 155 -18.35 -13.62 -9.23
CA GLY A 155 -18.17 -12.51 -8.30
C GLY A 155 -18.87 -11.25 -8.77
N TYR A 156 -18.78 -10.92 -10.06
CA TYR A 156 -19.50 -9.81 -10.69
C TYR A 156 -21.02 -9.93 -10.51
N HIS A 157 -21.60 -11.11 -10.81
CA HIS A 157 -23.03 -11.32 -10.62
C HIS A 157 -23.46 -11.23 -9.15
N ARG A 158 -22.66 -11.75 -8.22
CA ARG A 158 -22.91 -11.61 -6.77
C ARG A 158 -22.85 -10.16 -6.31
N ALA A 159 -21.88 -9.39 -6.81
CA ALA A 159 -21.73 -7.98 -6.45
C ALA A 159 -22.93 -7.15 -6.90
N ILE A 160 -23.38 -7.32 -8.15
CA ILE A 160 -24.60 -6.66 -8.64
C ILE A 160 -25.83 -7.07 -7.82
N ALA A 161 -25.98 -8.37 -7.51
CA ALA A 161 -27.10 -8.84 -6.71
C ALA A 161 -27.13 -8.22 -5.30
N SER A 162 -25.96 -7.90 -4.72
CA SER A 162 -25.87 -7.26 -3.40
C SER A 162 -26.20 -5.76 -3.42
N VAL A 163 -25.93 -5.07 -4.54
CA VAL A 163 -26.16 -3.62 -4.70
C VAL A 163 -27.55 -3.33 -5.27
N GLY A 164 -28.14 -4.27 -5.99
CA GLY A 164 -29.45 -4.14 -6.64
C GLY A 164 -29.36 -3.60 -8.07
N GLU A 165 -28.63 -2.49 -8.28
CA GLU A 165 -28.50 -1.86 -9.60
C GLU A 165 -27.05 -1.87 -10.14
N PRO A 166 -26.79 -2.33 -11.39
CA PRO A 166 -25.45 -2.34 -11.98
C PRO A 166 -24.80 -0.95 -12.07
N SER A 167 -25.60 0.09 -12.35
CA SER A 167 -25.12 1.48 -12.48
C SER A 167 -24.51 1.98 -11.18
N THR A 168 -25.15 1.68 -10.05
CA THR A 168 -24.66 2.00 -8.70
C THR A 168 -23.37 1.26 -8.41
N PHE A 169 -23.28 -0.03 -8.74
CA PHE A 169 -22.03 -0.79 -8.56
C PHE A 169 -20.87 -0.17 -9.34
N TYR A 170 -21.06 0.17 -10.62
CA TYR A 170 -20.01 0.81 -11.42
C TYR A 170 -19.61 2.18 -10.87
N PHE A 171 -20.59 2.98 -10.45
CA PHE A 171 -20.34 4.28 -9.83
C PHE A 171 -19.50 4.13 -8.56
N TRP A 172 -19.82 3.17 -7.69
CA TRP A 172 -19.09 2.94 -6.44
C TRP A 172 -17.66 2.44 -6.68
N VAL A 173 -17.46 1.53 -7.65
CA VAL A 173 -16.12 1.06 -8.04
C VAL A 173 -15.27 2.20 -8.60
N LEU A 174 -15.84 3.02 -9.48
CA LEU A 174 -15.15 4.18 -10.07
C LEU A 174 -14.81 5.20 -8.99
N LEU A 175 -15.77 5.54 -8.13
CA LEU A 175 -15.59 6.52 -7.06
C LEU A 175 -14.52 6.05 -6.06
N SER A 176 -14.56 4.77 -5.66
CA SER A 176 -13.55 4.15 -4.80
C SER A 176 -12.16 4.23 -5.42
N GLY A 177 -12.02 3.90 -6.71
CA GLY A 177 -10.75 3.98 -7.43
C GLY A 177 -10.18 5.40 -7.51
N VAL A 178 -11.04 6.40 -7.80
CA VAL A 178 -10.65 7.82 -7.84
C VAL A 178 -10.16 8.28 -6.46
N PHE A 179 -10.93 8.05 -5.40
CA PHE A 179 -10.54 8.46 -4.06
C PHE A 179 -9.31 7.71 -3.54
N TYR A 180 -9.18 6.42 -3.87
CA TYR A 180 -7.97 5.66 -3.55
C TYR A 180 -6.73 6.27 -4.19
N HIS A 181 -6.82 6.65 -5.46
CA HIS A 181 -5.71 7.29 -6.16
C HIS A 181 -5.39 8.66 -5.58
N LEU A 182 -6.40 9.52 -5.39
CA LEU A 182 -6.23 10.86 -4.84
C LEU A 182 -5.63 10.85 -3.42
N TYR A 183 -6.12 9.97 -2.55
CA TYR A 183 -5.58 9.80 -1.18
C TYR A 183 -4.08 9.49 -1.21
N ASN A 184 -3.66 8.52 -2.01
CA ASN A 184 -2.25 8.15 -2.09
C ASN A 184 -1.40 9.22 -2.80
N GLN A 185 -1.95 9.90 -3.80
CA GLN A 185 -1.28 11.02 -4.46
C GLN A 185 -0.99 12.15 -3.47
N SER A 186 -1.98 12.54 -2.66
CA SER A 186 -1.79 13.53 -1.59
C SER A 186 -0.79 13.05 -0.53
N SER A 187 -0.78 11.76 -0.20
CA SER A 187 0.22 11.19 0.72
C SER A 187 1.65 11.32 0.19
N TYR A 188 1.87 11.26 -1.14
CA TYR A 188 3.19 11.46 -1.73
C TYR A 188 3.60 12.93 -1.80
N GLN A 189 2.64 13.84 -1.93
CA GLN A 189 2.94 15.28 -1.80
C GLN A 189 3.36 15.64 -0.37
N ALA A 190 2.88 14.91 0.64
CA ALA A 190 3.31 15.06 2.03
C ALA A 190 4.65 14.35 2.35
N LEU A 191 5.17 13.53 1.41
CA LEU A 191 6.43 12.82 1.56
C LEU A 191 7.64 13.62 1.03
N ASP A 192 7.40 14.54 0.09
CA ASP A 192 8.35 15.55 -0.41
C ASP A 192 8.70 16.58 0.66
#